data_AF-X1C7I2-F1
#
_entry.id   AF-X1C7I2-F1
#
_cell.length_a   1.000
_cell.length_b   1.000
_cell.length_c   1.000
_cell.angle_alpha   90.00
_cell.angle_beta   90.00
_cell.angle_gamma   90.00
#
_symmetry.space_group_name_H-M   'P 1'
#
loop_
_entity.id
_entity.type
_entity.pdbx_description
1 polymer ?
#
loop_
_entity_poly.entity_id
_entity_poly.type
_entity_poly.pdbx_seq_one_letter_code
_entity_poly.pdbx_strand_id
1 'polypeptide(L)'
;IWLRYVVNFGILAAIPSVILVMLLGQTRIIYTIAQDGLLPKAFGTVHKKLHTPFFTTVCVTLFGMLLCGFFPVGILGQLVSMGTLLAFLIVCFGVLILRYKQPTIHRPFKVPLFPWIPIAGVLACLTQMLFLPRVIWVQLVTWMFIGYIVYFTYGVRKSHLRAKRKRARK
;
A
#
# COMPACT_ATOMS: atom_id res chain seq x y z
N ILE A 1 -25.45 3.26 30.47
CA ILE A 1 -24.60 2.11 30.90
C ILE A 1 -24.73 0.92 29.94
N TRP A 2 -25.93 0.46 29.59
CA TRP A 2 -26.14 -0.62 28.61
C TRP A 2 -25.49 -0.37 27.23
N LEU A 3 -25.61 0.85 26.70
CA LEU A 3 -24.98 1.23 25.42
C LEU A 3 -23.46 1.03 25.41
N ARG A 4 -22.77 1.26 26.55
CA ARG A 4 -21.32 1.06 26.66
C ARG A 4 -20.93 -0.40 26.44
N TYR A 5 -21.72 -1.34 26.96
CA TYR A 5 -21.45 -2.77 26.76
C TYR A 5 -21.67 -3.20 25.32
N VAL A 6 -22.74 -2.72 24.68
CA VAL A 6 -23.02 -2.99 23.27
C VAL A 6 -21.90 -2.43 22.37
N VAL A 7 -21.47 -1.20 22.62
CA VAL A 7 -20.36 -0.57 21.87
C VAL A 7 -19.04 -1.30 22.10
N ASN A 8 -18.69 -1.65 23.34
CA ASN A 8 -17.46 -2.39 23.64
C ASN A 8 -17.44 -3.77 22.97
N PHE A 9 -18.57 -4.49 22.98
CA PHE A 9 -18.69 -5.77 22.29
C PHE A 9 -18.51 -5.61 20.77
N GLY A 10 -19.10 -4.56 20.19
CA GLY A 10 -18.92 -4.23 18.78
C GLY A 10 -17.46 -3.95 18.41
N ILE A 11 -16.75 -3.16 19.23
CA ILE A 11 -15.32 -2.87 19.01
C ILE A 11 -14.47 -4.14 19.11
N LEU A 12 -14.73 -5.00 20.10
CA LEU A 12 -14.01 -6.27 20.28
C LEU A 12 -14.21 -7.23 19.11
N ALA A 13 -15.41 -7.27 18.52
CA ALA A 13 -15.68 -8.08 17.33
C ALA A 13 -15.06 -7.46 16.06
N ALA A 14 -15.02 -6.13 15.95
CA ALA A 14 -14.57 -5.43 14.75
C ALA A 14 -13.05 -5.40 14.58
N ILE A 15 -12.28 -5.13 15.65
CA ILE A 15 -10.82 -4.95 15.56
C ILE A 15 -10.10 -6.16 14.96
N PRO A 16 -10.34 -7.41 15.42
CA PRO A 16 -9.67 -8.59 14.85
C PRO A 16 -10.00 -8.81 13.37
N SER A 17 -11.25 -8.52 12.97
CA SER A 17 -11.67 -8.62 11.57
C SER A 17 -10.90 -7.65 10.67
N VAL A 18 -10.77 -6.38 11.09
CA VAL A 18 -9.99 -5.38 10.35
C VAL A 18 -8.51 -5.76 10.29
N ILE A 19 -7.93 -6.23 11.39
CA ILE A 19 -6.52 -6.69 11.42
C ILE A 19 -6.30 -7.85 10.44
N LEU A 20 -7.21 -8.82 10.40
CA LEU A 20 -7.13 -9.95 9.48
C LEU A 20 -7.14 -9.48 8.02
N VAL A 21 -8.07 -8.58 7.66
CA VAL A 21 -8.16 -8.02 6.30
C VAL A 21 -6.88 -7.28 5.92
N MET A 22 -6.31 -6.50 6.86
CA MET A 22 -5.07 -5.75 6.61
C MET A 22 -3.85 -6.68 6.43
N LEU A 23 -3.74 -7.74 7.22
CA LEU A 23 -2.67 -8.74 7.09
C LEU A 23 -2.73 -9.48 5.75
N LEU A 24 -3.94 -9.85 5.30
CA LEU A 24 -4.14 -10.46 3.98
C LEU A 24 -3.81 -9.49 2.84
N GLY A 25 -4.15 -8.21 2.99
CA GLY A 25 -3.82 -7.17 2.03
C GLY A 25 -2.31 -6.98 1.87
N GLN A 26 -1.59 -6.82 2.98
CA GLN A 26 -0.14 -6.62 2.99
C GLN A 26 0.63 -7.80 2.39
N THR A 27 0.26 -9.03 2.74
CA THR A 27 0.91 -10.25 2.22
C THR A 27 0.73 -10.41 0.72
N ARG A 28 -0.46 -10.08 0.19
CA ARG A 28 -0.73 -10.12 -1.26
C ARG A 28 0.10 -9.09 -2.03
N ILE A 29 0.22 -7.86 -1.52
CA ILE A 29 1.03 -6.82 -2.18
C ILE A 29 2.49 -7.26 -2.26
N ILE A 30 3.07 -7.73 -1.15
CA ILE A 30 4.46 -8.21 -1.12
C ILE A 30 4.67 -9.39 -2.07
N TYR A 31 3.72 -10.32 -2.12
CA TYR A 31 3.75 -11.44 -3.05
C TYR A 31 3.77 -10.99 -4.51
N THR A 32 2.91 -10.05 -4.91
CA THR A 32 2.90 -9.50 -6.28
C THR A 32 4.20 -8.78 -6.62
N ILE A 33 4.75 -7.98 -5.69
CA ILE A 33 6.03 -7.28 -5.88
C ILE A 33 7.18 -8.28 -6.02
N ALA A 34 7.15 -9.39 -5.27
CA ALA A 34 8.12 -10.48 -5.40
C ALA A 34 8.01 -11.22 -6.74
N GLN A 35 6.79 -11.43 -7.25
CA GLN A 35 6.57 -12.00 -8.58
C GLN A 35 7.08 -11.10 -9.71
N ASP A 36 6.99 -9.78 -9.56
CA ASP A 36 7.57 -8.83 -10.52
C ASP A 36 9.11 -8.80 -10.50
N GLY A 37 9.72 -9.52 -9.55
CA GLY A 37 11.17 -9.65 -9.39
C GLY A 37 11.81 -8.49 -8.63
N LEU A 38 11.01 -7.61 -8.01
CA LEU A 38 11.49 -6.45 -7.25
C LEU A 38 11.95 -6.82 -5.83
N LEU A 39 11.58 -7.99 -5.31
CA LEU A 39 11.97 -8.50 -4.00
C LEU A 39 12.63 -9.90 -4.08
N PRO A 40 13.38 -10.33 -3.04
CA PRO A 40 13.96 -11.66 -2.98
C PRO A 40 12.92 -12.78 -3.17
N LYS A 41 13.29 -13.85 -3.90
CA LYS A 41 12.39 -14.97 -4.25
C LYS A 41 11.76 -15.66 -3.03
N ALA A 42 12.37 -15.56 -1.85
CA ALA A 42 11.84 -16.08 -0.60
C ALA A 42 10.45 -15.51 -0.27
N PHE A 43 10.20 -14.24 -0.55
CA PHE A 43 8.89 -13.58 -0.32
C PHE A 43 7.82 -13.95 -1.35
N GLY A 44 8.23 -14.51 -2.49
CA GLY A 44 7.35 -15.00 -3.56
C GLY A 44 7.11 -16.51 -3.53
N THR A 45 7.69 -17.24 -2.57
CA THR A 45 7.57 -18.70 -2.50
C THR A 45 6.28 -19.08 -1.77
N VAL A 46 5.39 -19.78 -2.46
CA VAL A 46 4.12 -20.26 -1.91
C VAL A 46 4.32 -21.65 -1.30
N HIS A 47 3.73 -21.90 -0.13
CA HIS A 47 3.79 -23.21 0.49
C HIS A 47 2.97 -24.23 -0.31
N LYS A 48 3.56 -25.39 -0.65
CA LYS A 48 2.98 -26.39 -1.57
C LYS A 48 1.63 -26.98 -1.12
N LYS A 49 1.37 -27.05 0.19
CA LYS A 49 0.15 -27.68 0.75
C LYS A 49 -0.96 -26.68 1.09
N LEU A 50 -0.59 -25.46 1.47
CA LEU A 50 -1.52 -24.42 1.94
C LEU A 50 -1.81 -23.38 0.86
N HIS A 51 -1.08 -23.39 -0.26
CA HIS A 51 -1.17 -22.40 -1.34
C HIS A 51 -1.10 -20.92 -0.86
N THR A 52 -0.55 -20.69 0.34
CA THR A 52 -0.39 -19.36 0.95
C THR A 52 1.09 -19.00 1.11
N PRO A 53 1.45 -17.71 1.03
CA PRO A 53 2.82 -17.24 1.25
C PRO A 53 3.12 -17.18 2.77
N PHE A 54 3.20 -18.35 3.41
CA PHE A 54 3.36 -18.49 4.86
C PHE A 54 4.56 -17.69 5.41
N PHE A 55 5.71 -17.76 4.72
CA PHE A 55 6.92 -17.04 5.13
C PHE A 55 6.69 -15.53 5.19
N THR A 56 6.06 -14.96 4.15
CA THR A 56 5.73 -13.53 4.09
C THR A 56 4.75 -13.13 5.18
N THR A 57 3.72 -13.95 5.44
CA THR A 57 2.74 -13.70 6.51
C THR A 57 3.40 -13.66 7.88
N VAL A 58 4.22 -14.64 8.22
CA VAL A 58 4.92 -14.66 9.51
C VAL A 58 5.86 -13.46 9.64
N CYS A 59 6.62 -13.15 8.59
CA CYS A 59 7.57 -12.04 8.63
C CYS A 59 6.87 -10.69 8.85
N VAL A 60 5.77 -10.42 8.15
CA VAL A 60 4.99 -9.19 8.28
C VAL A 60 4.33 -9.08 9.65
N THR A 61 3.71 -10.16 10.14
CA THR A 61 3.07 -10.17 11.46
C THR A 61 4.09 -9.99 12.58
N LEU A 62 5.25 -10.65 12.49
CA LEU A 62 6.32 -10.50 13.46
C LEU A 62 6.86 -9.06 13.48
N PHE A 63 7.09 -8.49 12.30
CA PHE A 63 7.52 -7.10 12.18
C PHE A 63 6.48 -6.12 12.72
N GLY A 64 5.20 -6.33 12.40
CA GLY A 64 4.09 -5.53 12.92
C GLY A 64 3.96 -5.62 14.45
N MET A 65 4.12 -6.81 15.02
CA MET A 65 4.12 -7.03 16.46
C MET A 65 5.25 -6.26 17.15
N LEU A 66 6.45 -6.29 16.59
CA LEU A 66 7.58 -5.50 17.10
C LEU A 66 7.27 -4.01 17.04
N LEU A 67 6.80 -3.49 15.90
CA LEU A 67 6.48 -2.08 15.77
C LEU A 67 5.39 -1.63 16.75
N CYS A 68 4.33 -2.41 16.93
CA CYS A 68 3.28 -2.11 17.91
C CYS A 68 3.78 -2.18 19.36
N GLY A 69 4.76 -3.02 19.67
CA GLY A 69 5.35 -3.14 21.01
C GLY A 69 6.27 -1.97 21.38
N PHE A 70 6.99 -1.41 20.40
CA PHE A 70 7.98 -0.34 20.64
C PHE A 70 7.47 1.08 20.36
N PHE A 71 6.47 1.26 19.49
CA PHE A 71 6.01 2.58 19.06
C PHE A 71 4.58 2.88 19.54
N PRO A 72 4.30 4.12 19.99
CA PRO A 72 2.96 4.50 20.41
C PRO A 72 2.00 4.56 19.21
N VAL A 73 0.76 4.10 19.42
CA VAL A 73 -0.28 4.00 18.38
C VAL A 73 -0.57 5.34 17.70
N GLY A 74 -0.43 6.47 18.41
CA GLY A 74 -0.62 7.80 17.84
C GLY A 74 0.35 8.14 16.71
N ILE A 75 1.64 7.83 16.87
CA ILE A 75 2.67 8.07 15.85
C ILE A 75 2.48 7.10 14.68
N LEU A 76 2.19 5.83 14.98
CA LEU A 76 1.89 4.82 13.95
C LEU A 76 0.66 5.20 13.12
N GLY A 77 -0.39 5.71 13.75
CA GLY A 77 -1.60 6.20 13.08
C GLY A 77 -1.28 7.36 12.14
N GLN A 78 -0.52 8.34 12.60
CA GLN A 78 -0.06 9.47 11.79
C GLN A 78 0.76 9.03 10.56
N LEU A 79 1.68 8.07 10.75
CA LEU A 79 2.47 7.47 9.66
C LEU A 79 1.59 6.75 8.63
N VAL A 80 0.63 5.95 9.09
CA VAL A 80 -0.30 5.22 8.22
C VAL A 80 -1.18 6.19 7.45
N SER A 81 -1.76 7.19 8.12
CA SER A 81 -2.57 8.24 7.48
C SER A 81 -1.78 9.00 6.41
N MET A 82 -0.52 9.35 6.67
CA MET A 82 0.32 10.00 5.67
C MET A 82 0.55 9.10 4.45
N GLY A 83 0.82 7.81 4.67
CA GLY A 83 1.01 6.83 3.60
C GLY A 83 -0.24 6.61 2.75
N THR A 84 -1.43 6.53 3.37
CA THR A 84 -2.69 6.37 2.63
C THR A 84 -3.06 7.62 1.84
N LEU A 85 -2.83 8.82 2.39
CA LEU A 85 -3.00 10.08 1.66
C LEU A 85 -2.07 10.15 0.45
N LEU A 86 -0.80 9.76 0.59
CA LEU A 86 0.12 9.71 -0.54
C LEU A 86 -0.36 8.71 -1.61
N ALA A 87 -0.82 7.53 -1.21
CA ALA A 87 -1.35 6.54 -2.14
C ALA A 87 -2.59 7.06 -2.90
N PHE A 88 -3.53 7.71 -2.21
CA PHE A 88 -4.70 8.34 -2.84
C PHE A 88 -4.31 9.47 -3.78
N LEU A 89 -3.35 10.31 -3.38
CA LEU A 89 -2.80 11.35 -4.25
C LEU A 89 -2.23 10.76 -5.54
N ILE A 90 -1.40 9.72 -5.45
CA ILE A 90 -0.84 9.02 -6.62
C ILE A 90 -1.95 8.42 -7.50
N VAL A 91 -2.99 7.83 -6.90
CA VAL A 91 -4.13 7.27 -7.65
C VAL A 91 -4.91 8.36 -8.38
N CYS A 92 -5.22 9.48 -7.73
CA CYS A 92 -5.93 10.61 -8.35
C CYS A 92 -5.12 11.20 -9.52
N PHE A 93 -3.81 11.39 -9.35
CA PHE A 93 -2.92 11.78 -10.44
C PHE A 93 -2.86 10.72 -11.54
N GLY A 94 -2.79 9.44 -11.17
CA GLY A 94 -2.78 8.32 -12.10
C GLY A 94 -4.00 8.29 -13.01
N VAL A 95 -5.19 8.59 -12.48
CA VAL A 95 -6.43 8.67 -13.28
C VAL A 95 -6.37 9.82 -14.29
N LEU A 96 -5.84 10.98 -13.90
CA LEU A 96 -5.63 12.13 -14.80
C LEU A 96 -4.64 11.76 -15.91
N ILE A 97 -3.47 11.21 -15.57
CA ILE A 97 -2.43 10.82 -16.54
C ILE A 97 -2.95 9.74 -17.49
N LEU A 98 -3.65 8.72 -16.98
CA LEU A 98 -4.17 7.62 -17.79
C LEU A 98 -5.24 8.09 -18.79
N ARG A 99 -6.00 9.15 -18.47
CA ARG A 99 -6.93 9.79 -19.40
C ARG A 99 -6.23 10.42 -20.60
N TYR A 100 -5.07 11.05 -20.40
CA TYR A 100 -4.29 11.64 -21.49
C TYR A 100 -3.47 10.61 -22.26
N LYS A 101 -2.80 9.67 -21.59
CA LYS A 101 -1.89 8.71 -22.25
C LYS A 101 -2.61 7.57 -22.99
N GLN A 102 -3.76 7.12 -22.50
CA GLN A 102 -4.47 5.96 -23.05
C GLN A 102 -5.98 6.23 -23.15
N PRO A 103 -6.39 7.08 -24.11
CA PRO A 103 -7.78 7.51 -24.25
C PRO A 103 -8.71 6.42 -24.81
N THR A 104 -8.18 5.45 -25.56
CA THR A 104 -8.95 4.43 -26.31
C THR A 104 -9.30 3.17 -25.51
N ILE A 105 -8.88 3.07 -24.24
CA ILE A 105 -9.16 1.90 -23.41
C ILE A 105 -10.66 1.83 -23.07
N HIS A 106 -11.26 0.65 -23.22
CA HIS A 106 -12.63 0.39 -22.78
C HIS A 106 -12.72 0.47 -21.24
N ARG A 107 -13.53 1.40 -20.73
CA ARG A 107 -13.70 1.65 -19.30
C ARG A 107 -15.16 1.37 -18.92
N PRO A 108 -15.45 0.26 -18.21
CA PRO A 108 -16.81 -0.07 -17.79
C PRO A 108 -17.38 0.94 -16.78
N PHE A 109 -16.51 1.57 -15.99
CA PHE A 109 -16.85 2.68 -15.11
C PHE A 109 -16.04 3.93 -15.49
N LYS A 110 -16.69 5.09 -15.52
CA LYS A 110 -16.06 6.39 -15.74
C LYS A 110 -16.43 7.30 -14.57
N VAL A 111 -15.43 8.01 -14.04
CA VAL A 111 -15.66 9.01 -12.99
C VAL A 111 -16.65 10.07 -13.50
N PRO A 112 -17.77 10.31 -12.80
CA PRO A 112 -18.65 11.42 -13.13
C PRO A 112 -17.88 12.74 -12.97
N LEU A 113 -18.25 13.79 -13.72
CA LEU A 113 -17.65 15.13 -13.58
C LEU A 113 -16.11 15.17 -13.74
N PHE A 114 -15.53 14.30 -14.56
CA PHE A 114 -14.11 14.39 -14.93
C PHE A 114 -13.83 15.73 -15.65
N PRO A 115 -12.79 16.50 -15.30
CA PRO A 115 -11.66 16.19 -14.40
C PRO A 115 -11.77 16.73 -12.96
N TRP A 116 -12.90 17.34 -12.58
CA TRP A 116 -13.07 18.04 -11.30
C TRP A 116 -12.92 17.13 -10.09
N ILE A 117 -13.48 15.91 -10.12
CA ILE A 117 -13.41 14.98 -9.00
C ILE A 117 -11.95 14.57 -8.68
N PRO A 118 -11.13 14.09 -9.65
CA PRO A 118 -9.72 13.83 -9.39
C PRO A 118 -8.94 15.05 -8.87
N ILE A 119 -9.21 16.25 -9.40
CA ILE A 119 -8.53 17.48 -8.97
C ILE A 119 -8.91 17.82 -7.52
N ALA A 120 -10.20 17.75 -7.18
CA ALA A 120 -10.67 17.96 -5.82
C ALA A 120 -10.06 16.93 -4.85
N GLY A 121 -9.93 15.67 -5.27
CA GLY A 121 -9.25 14.63 -4.49
C GLY A 121 -7.77 14.92 -4.25
N VAL A 122 -7.05 15.39 -5.27
CA VAL A 122 -5.65 15.85 -5.13
C VAL A 122 -5.56 17.02 -4.15
N LEU A 123 -6.42 18.03 -4.30
CA LEU A 123 -6.43 19.20 -3.43
C LEU A 123 -6.74 18.82 -1.98
N ALA A 124 -7.74 17.96 -1.74
CA ALA A 124 -8.08 17.49 -0.40
C ALA A 124 -6.96 16.66 0.25
N CYS A 125 -6.31 15.78 -0.53
CA CYS A 125 -5.18 15.00 -0.01
C CYS A 125 -3.99 15.90 0.31
N LEU A 126 -3.67 16.86 -0.57
CA LEU A 126 -2.58 17.81 -0.35
C LEU A 126 -2.82 18.71 0.87
N THR A 127 -4.02 19.28 1.00
CA THR A 127 -4.34 20.11 2.17
C THR A 127 -4.20 19.30 3.45
N GLN A 128 -4.75 18.09 3.52
CA GLN A 128 -4.62 17.24 4.70
C GLN A 128 -3.16 16.88 5.00
N MET A 129 -2.33 16.60 3.97
CA MET A 129 -0.90 16.34 4.15
C MET A 129 -0.13 17.56 4.71
N LEU A 130 -0.54 18.78 4.38
CA LEU A 130 0.08 20.01 4.89
C LEU A 130 -0.27 20.28 6.36
N PHE A 131 -1.43 19.81 6.83
CA PHE A 131 -1.81 19.91 8.25
C PHE A 131 -1.09 18.90 9.15
N LEU A 132 -0.42 17.89 8.59
CA LEU A 132 0.33 16.91 9.37
C LEU A 132 1.68 17.47 9.88
N PRO A 133 2.12 17.09 11.09
CA PRO A 133 3.42 17.48 11.63
C PRO A 133 4.59 17.23 10.67
N ARG A 134 5.52 18.19 10.60
CA ARG A 134 6.72 18.12 9.75
C ARG A 134 7.60 16.90 10.02
N VAL A 135 7.57 16.36 11.24
CA VAL A 135 8.32 15.14 11.61
C VAL A 135 7.91 13.95 10.74
N ILE A 136 6.64 13.83 10.38
CA ILE A 136 6.12 12.71 9.57
C ILE A 136 6.61 12.81 8.13
N TRP A 137 6.76 14.03 7.61
CA TRP A 137 7.34 14.26 6.28
C TRP A 137 8.77 13.74 6.20
N VAL A 138 9.57 13.97 7.24
CA VAL A 138 10.94 13.43 7.32
C VAL A 138 10.92 11.90 7.31
N GLN A 139 10.01 11.28 8.07
CA GLN A 139 9.87 9.82 8.09
C GLN A 139 9.43 9.27 6.72
N LEU A 140 8.50 9.95 6.03
CA LEU A 140 8.06 9.58 4.69
C LEU A 140 9.21 9.63 3.69
N VAL A 141 9.97 10.73 3.67
CA VAL A 141 11.13 10.88 2.79
C VAL A 141 12.19 9.81 3.11
N THR A 142 12.41 9.52 4.38
CA THR A 142 13.33 8.46 4.83
C THR A 142 12.89 7.09 4.29
N TRP A 143 11.62 6.73 4.42
CA TRP A 143 11.08 5.48 3.88
C TRP A 143 11.13 5.41 2.36
N MET A 144 10.85 6.52 1.67
CA MET A 144 10.99 6.60 0.21
C MET A 144 12.44 6.40 -0.23
N PHE A 145 13.38 6.98 0.51
CA PHE A 145 14.81 6.83 0.24
C PHE A 145 15.27 5.38 0.44
N ILE A 146 14.85 4.73 1.53
CA ILE A 146 15.09 3.30 1.76
C ILE A 146 14.52 2.47 0.61
N GLY A 147 13.27 2.72 0.21
CA GLY A 147 12.64 2.03 -0.92
C GLY A 147 13.40 2.22 -2.23
N TYR A 148 13.91 3.42 -2.49
CA TYR A 148 14.74 3.73 -3.65
C TYR A 148 16.07 2.97 -3.63
N ILE A 149 16.76 2.90 -2.49
CA ILE A 149 17.99 2.12 -2.33
C ILE A 149 17.73 0.64 -2.63
N VAL A 150 16.68 0.06 -2.07
CA VAL A 150 16.32 -1.36 -2.32
C VAL A 150 15.99 -1.58 -3.80
N TYR A 151 15.29 -0.64 -4.43
CA TYR A 151 14.98 -0.69 -5.85
C TYR A 151 16.24 -0.64 -6.73
N PHE A 152 17.18 0.26 -6.45
CA PHE A 152 18.41 0.40 -7.26
C PHE A 152 19.40 -0.74 -7.05
N THR A 153 19.55 -1.24 -5.82
CA THR A 153 20.48 -2.34 -5.52
C THR A 153 19.97 -3.68 -6.04
N TYR A 154 18.68 -3.99 -5.87
CA TYR A 154 18.11 -5.29 -6.22
C TYR A 154 17.15 -5.23 -7.42
N GLY A 155 16.18 -4.30 -7.38
CA GLY A 155 15.08 -4.20 -8.35
C GLY A 155 15.53 -3.98 -9.80
N VAL A 156 16.53 -3.13 -10.04
CA VAL A 156 17.05 -2.83 -11.39
C VAL A 156 17.72 -4.06 -12.03
N ARG A 157 18.39 -4.91 -11.25
CA ARG A 157 19.16 -6.05 -11.77
C ARG A 157 18.29 -7.29 -12.07
N LYS A 158 17.14 -7.44 -11.41
CA LYS A 158 16.30 -8.66 -11.49
C LYS A 158 14.85 -8.43 -11.94
N SER A 159 14.40 -7.21 -12.19
CA SER A 159 13.01 -6.96 -12.62
C SER A 159 12.69 -7.64 -13.96
N HIS A 160 11.71 -8.55 -13.93
CA HIS A 160 11.26 -9.33 -15.08
C HIS A 160 10.45 -8.49 -16.10
N LEU A 161 10.14 -7.22 -15.79
CA LEU A 161 9.47 -6.28 -16.69
C LEU A 161 10.27 -6.04 -17.99
N ARG A 162 11.60 -6.07 -17.92
CA ARG A 162 12.49 -5.95 -19.10
C ARG A 162 12.43 -7.19 -20.00
N ALA A 163 12.16 -8.37 -19.43
CA ALA A 163 12.02 -9.62 -20.18
C ALA A 163 10.63 -9.78 -20.82
N LYS A 164 9.56 -9.37 -20.11
CA LYS A 164 8.17 -9.43 -20.62
C LYS A 164 7.97 -8.50 -21.84
N ARG A 165 8.59 -7.31 -21.84
CA ARG A 165 8.57 -6.37 -22.98
C ARG A 165 9.36 -6.86 -24.20
N LYS A 166 10.37 -7.72 -24.02
CA LYS A 166 11.08 -8.38 -25.14
C LYS A 166 10.28 -9.53 -25.77
N ARG A 167 9.48 -10.26 -24.97
CA ARG A 167 8.59 -11.32 -25.49
C ARG A 167 7.34 -10.79 -26.17
N ALA A 168 6.77 -9.68 -25.71
CA ALA A 168 5.62 -9.04 -26.37
C ALA A 168 5.97 -8.32 -27.69
N ARG A 169 7.27 -8.27 -28.06
CA ARG A 169 7.77 -7.66 -29.30
C ARG A 169 8.32 -8.70 -30.29
N LYS A 170 8.33 -9.98 -29.90
CA LYS A 170 8.64 -11.14 -30.76
C LYS A 170 7.32 -11.80 -31.13
#